data_AF-A0A0L7KXG5-F1
#
_entry.id   AF-A0A0L7KXG5-F1
#
_cell.length_a   1.000
_cell.length_b   1.000
_cell.length_c   1.000
_cell.angle_alpha   90.00
_cell.angle_beta   90.00
_cell.angle_gamma   90.00
#
_symmetry.space_group_name_H-M   'P 1'
#
loop_
_entity.id
_entity.type
_entity.pdbx_description
1 polymer ?
#
loop_
_entity_poly.entity_id
_entity_poly.type
_entity_poly.pdbx_seq_one_letter_code
_entity_poly.pdbx_strand_id
1 'polypeptide(L)' 'MVIMLIGNKSDLESRREVKKEEGEAFAREHGLVFMETSAKTAANVEEAFINTAKEIYEKIQEGR' A
#
# COMPACT_ATOMS: atom_id res chain seq x y z
N MET A 1 -2.62 -15.33 -2.15
CA MET A 1 -3.10 -14.33 -1.18
C MET A 1 -2.53 -12.96 -1.57
N VAL A 2 -3.33 -11.89 -1.50
CA VAL A 2 -2.90 -10.52 -1.80
C VAL A 2 -2.89 -9.73 -0.51
N ILE A 3 -1.77 -9.09 -0.19
CA ILE A 3 -1.60 -8.28 1.02
C ILE A 3 -0.93 -6.95 0.62
N MET A 4 -1.52 -5.85 1.05
CA MET A 4 -0.99 -4.49 0.84
C MET A 4 -0.54 -3.89 2.18
N LEU A 5 0.73 -3.51 2.27
CA LEU A 5 1.29 -2.71 3.35
C LEU A 5 0.95 -1.24 3.15
N ILE A 6 0.38 -0.62 4.18
CA ILE A 6 -0.02 0.79 4.15
C ILE A 6 0.82 1.62 5.11
N GLY A 7 1.57 2.58 4.56
CA GLY A 7 2.18 3.67 5.32
C GLY A 7 1.17 4.80 5.52
N ASN A 8 0.34 4.72 6.57
CA ASN A 8 -0.71 5.73 6.81
C ASN A 8 -0.15 6.99 7.50
N LYS A 9 -0.93 8.08 7.46
CA LYS A 9 -0.61 9.42 8.01
C LYS A 9 0.49 10.15 7.25
N SER A 10 0.55 9.97 5.93
CA SER A 10 1.51 10.68 5.06
C SER A 10 1.37 12.21 5.10
N ASP A 11 0.26 12.75 5.62
CA ASP A 11 0.10 14.18 5.88
C ASP A 11 1.01 14.73 6.99
N LEU A 12 1.59 13.86 7.83
CA LEU A 12 2.49 14.24 8.93
C LEU A 12 3.97 14.14 8.52
N GLU A 13 4.34 14.64 7.35
CA GLU A 13 5.71 14.55 6.79
C GLU A 13 6.79 15.08 7.74
N SER A 14 6.50 16.16 8.48
CA SER A 14 7.43 16.73 9.48
C SER A 14 7.70 15.83 10.69
N ARG A 15 6.91 14.77 10.88
CA ARG A 15 7.06 13.76 11.95
C ARG A 15 7.33 12.37 11.36
N ARG A 16 7.89 12.31 10.16
CA ARG A 16 8.22 11.05 9.49
C ARG A 16 9.38 10.38 10.21
N GLU A 17 9.10 9.19 10.75
CA GLU A 17 10.11 8.32 11.38
C GLU A 17 10.52 7.15 10.48
N VAL A 18 9.72 6.83 9.45
CA VAL A 18 9.98 5.75 8.50
C VAL A 18 10.02 6.34 7.09
N LYS A 19 11.14 6.17 6.40
CA LYS A 19 11.26 6.62 5.02
C LYS A 19 10.42 5.75 4.09
N LYS A 20 9.97 6.34 2.99
CA LYS A 20 9.18 5.62 1.99
C LYS A 20 9.94 4.41 1.43
N GLU A 21 11.24 4.57 1.20
CA GLU A 21 12.10 3.52 0.64
C GLU A 21 12.24 2.32 1.57
N GLU A 22 12.16 2.52 2.89
CA GLU A 22 12.18 1.44 3.89
C GLU A 22 10.89 0.61 3.82
N GLY A 23 9.74 1.29 3.71
CA GLY A 23 8.44 0.62 3.53
C GLY A 23 8.37 -0.15 2.19
N GLU A 24 8.87 0.45 1.11
CA GLU A 24 8.98 -0.21 -0.19
C GLU A 24 9.92 -1.43 -0.16
N ALA A 25 11.07 -1.31 0.52
CA ALA A 25 12.02 -2.41 0.66
C ALA A 25 11.42 -3.58 1.45
N PHE A 26 10.77 -3.28 2.59
CA PHE A 26 10.11 -4.30 3.41
C PHE A 26 9.00 -5.02 2.62
N ALA A 27 8.19 -4.27 1.88
CA ALA A 27 7.12 -4.85 1.06
C ALA A 27 7.68 -5.76 -0.03
N ARG A 28 8.74 -5.34 -0.75
CA ARG A 28 9.40 -6.18 -1.75
C ARG A 28 9.97 -7.47 -1.16
N GLU A 29 10.61 -7.39 0.01
CA GLU A 29 11.19 -8.56 0.69
C GLU A 29 10.12 -9.60 1.06
N HIS A 30 8.93 -9.15 1.43
CA HIS A 30 7.84 -10.02 1.89
C HIS A 30 6.79 -10.33 0.80
N GLY A 31 7.01 -9.89 -0.45
CA GLY A 31 6.06 -10.08 -1.54
C GLY A 31 4.72 -9.34 -1.35
N LEU A 32 4.76 -8.18 -0.70
CA LEU A 32 3.61 -7.30 -0.43
C LEU A 32 3.57 -6.15 -1.44
N VAL A 33 2.39 -5.57 -1.63
CA VAL A 33 2.23 -4.27 -2.31
C VAL A 33 2.40 -3.15 -1.28
N PHE A 34 2.96 -2.00 -1.64
CA PHE A 34 3.11 -0.87 -0.72
C PHE A 34 2.46 0.41 -1.26
N MET A 35 1.82 1.16 -0.37
CA MET A 35 1.29 2.50 -0.66
C MET A 35 1.31 3.37 0.60
N GLU A 36 1.70 4.64 0.45
CA GLU A 36 1.49 5.65 1.50
C GLU A 36 0.13 6.30 1.35
N THR A 37 -0.60 6.45 2.45
CA THR A 37 -1.95 7.02 2.46
C THR A 37 -2.09 8.05 3.59
N SER A 38 -3.11 8.90 3.46
CA SER A 38 -3.60 9.70 4.58
C SER A 38 -5.11 9.55 4.68
N ALA A 39 -5.56 8.84 5.70
CA ALA A 39 -6.97 8.78 6.06
C ALA A 39 -7.56 10.17 6.39
N LYS A 40 -6.72 11.12 6.83
CA LYS A 40 -7.15 12.48 7.18
C LYS A 40 -7.45 13.33 5.95
N THR A 41 -6.61 13.24 4.92
CA THR A 41 -6.77 14.04 3.69
C THR A 41 -7.41 13.25 2.54
N ALA A 42 -7.75 11.99 2.78
CA ALA A 42 -8.19 11.01 1.79
C ALA A 42 -7.15 10.66 0.70
N ALA A 43 -5.91 11.14 0.84
CA ALA A 43 -4.84 10.85 -0.12
C ALA A 43 -4.59 9.34 -0.24
N ASN A 44 -4.69 8.83 -1.46
CA ASN A 44 -4.42 7.44 -1.87
C ASN A 44 -5.28 6.38 -1.16
N VAL A 45 -6.30 6.77 -0.38
CA VAL A 45 -7.14 5.81 0.34
C VAL A 45 -7.93 4.97 -0.64
N GLU A 46 -8.63 5.61 -1.58
CA GLU A 46 -9.42 4.91 -2.60
C GLU A 46 -8.54 4.03 -3.49
N GLU A 47 -7.39 4.55 -3.93
CA GLU A 47 -6.43 3.82 -4.75
C GLU A 47 -5.90 2.56 -4.04
N ALA A 48 -5.63 2.63 -2.73
CA ALA A 48 -5.18 1.48 -1.96
C ALA A 48 -6.21 0.33 -1.99
N PHE A 49 -7.50 0.65 -1.80
CA PHE A 49 -8.57 -0.36 -1.86
C PHE A 49 -8.79 -0.88 -3.28
N ILE A 50 -8.88 0.01 -4.27
CA ILE A 50 -9.13 -0.37 -5.66
C ILE A 50 -7.97 -1.22 -6.20
N ASN A 51 -6.72 -0.85 -5.94
CA ASN A 51 -5.56 -1.60 -6.44
C ASN A 51 -5.46 -2.98 -5.78
N THR A 52 -5.76 -3.07 -4.48
CA THR A 52 -5.83 -4.38 -3.80
C THR A 52 -6.91 -5.27 -4.41
N ALA A 53 -8.11 -4.71 -4.66
CA ALA A 53 -9.21 -5.46 -5.27
C ALA A 53 -8.89 -5.90 -6.71
N LYS A 54 -8.25 -5.04 -7.51
CA LYS A 54 -7.78 -5.35 -8.86
C LYS A 54 -6.78 -6.50 -8.86
N GLU A 55 -5.77 -6.45 -8.00
CA GLU A 55 -4.76 -7.51 -7.87
C GLU A 55 -5.38 -8.86 -7.46
N ILE A 56 -6.38 -8.84 -6.57
CA ILE A 56 -7.15 -10.05 -6.22
C ILE A 56 -7.90 -10.57 -7.45
N TYR A 57 -8.60 -9.68 -8.16
CA TYR A 57 -9.37 -10.03 -9.34
C TYR A 57 -8.50 -10.63 -10.45
N GLU A 58 -7.34 -10.03 -10.73
CA GLU A 58 -6.39 -10.50 -11.74
C GLU A 58 -5.87 -11.91 -11.42
N LYS A 59 -5.50 -12.18 -10.16
CA LYS A 59 -5.07 -13.54 -9.75
C LYS A 59 -6.18 -14.58 -9.96
N ILE A 60 -7.43 -14.22 -9.67
CA ILE A 60 -8.57 -15.10 -9.93
C ILE A 60 -8.71 -15.39 -11.43
N GLN A 61 -8.54 -14.38 -12.31
CA GLN A 61 -8.59 -14.58 -13.77
C GLN A 61 -7.44 -15.45 -14.28
N GLU A 62 -6.26 -15.39 -13.65
CA GLU A 62 -5.11 -16.24 -13.96
C GLU A 62 -5.23 -17.67 -13.39
N GLY A 63 -6.29 -17.98 -12.63
CA GLY A 63 -6.47 -19.28 -11.99
C GLY A 63 -5.51 -19.52 -10.82
N ARG A 64 -5.08 -18.47 -10.14
CA ARG A 64 -4.13 -18.48 -9.01
C ARG A 64 -4.78 -18.15 -7.67
#